data_AF-A0A3D4CXT2-F1
#
_entry.id   AF-A0A3D4CXT2-F1
#
_cell.length_a   1.000
_cell.length_b   1.000
_cell.length_c   1.000
_cell.angle_alpha   90.00
_cell.angle_beta   90.00
_cell.angle_gamma   90.00
#
_symmetry.space_group_name_H-M   'P 1'
#
loop_
_entity.id
_entity.type
_entity.pdbx_description
1 polymer ?
#
loop_
_entity_poly.entity_id
_entity_poly.type
_entity_poly.pdbx_seq_one_letter_code
_entity_poly.pdbx_strand_id
1 'polypeptide(L)' 'MKADFLVIGSGIAGLSFAIKAAEHGSVILITKNEVLNSNTA' A
#
# COMPACT_ATOMS: atom_id res chain seq x y z
N MET A 1 11.81 7.59 -8.65
CA MET A 1 11.32 6.28 -8.18
C MET A 1 10.33 5.76 -9.22
N LYS A 2 10.34 4.46 -9.54
CA LYS A 2 9.43 3.82 -10.51
C LYS A 2 8.91 2.53 -9.90
N ALA A 3 7.62 2.24 -10.09
CA ALA A 3 6.98 1.01 -9.66
C ALA A 3 5.88 0.61 -10.66
N ASP A 4 5.49 -0.66 -10.63
CA ASP A 4 4.41 -1.20 -11.47
C ASP A 4 3.03 -0.84 -10.90
N PHE A 5 2.94 -0.69 -9.57
CA PHE A 5 1.74 -0.29 -8.87
C PHE A 5 2.00 0.88 -7.89
N LEU A 6 1.06 1.82 -7.84
CA LEU A 6 1.01 2.89 -6.84
C LEU A 6 -0.24 2.70 -5.97
N VAL A 7 -0.03 2.58 -4.66
CA VAL A 7 -1.11 2.44 -3.67
C VAL A 7 -1.08 3.65 -2.74
N ILE A 8 -2.24 4.31 -2.58
CA ILE A 8 -2.38 5.49 -1.73
C ILE A 8 -3.34 5.15 -0.58
N GLY A 9 -2.80 5.11 0.63
CA GLY A 9 -3.49 4.77 1.87
C GLY A 9 -3.05 3.43 2.46
N SER A 10 -2.82 3.39 3.78
CA SER A 10 -2.36 2.20 4.52
C SER A 10 -3.45 1.51 5.35
N GLY A 11 -4.73 1.74 5.06
CA GLY A 11 -5.81 0.93 5.65
C GLY A 11 -5.80 -0.51 5.13
N ILE A 12 -6.64 -1.38 5.70
CA ILE A 12 -6.70 -2.82 5.40
C ILE A 12 -6.87 -3.12 3.91
N ALA A 13 -7.68 -2.33 3.20
CA ALA A 13 -7.86 -2.48 1.76
C ALA A 13 -6.58 -2.13 0.98
N GLY A 14 -5.91 -1.03 1.33
CA GLY A 14 -4.68 -0.58 0.68
C GLY A 14 -3.53 -1.56 0.92
N LEU A 15 -3.35 -2.02 2.17
CA LEU A 15 -2.35 -3.03 2.51
C LEU A 15 -2.65 -4.39 1.88
N SER A 16 -3.90 -4.85 1.93
CA SER A 16 -4.31 -6.12 1.30
C SER A 16 -4.05 -6.13 -0.20
N PHE A 17 -4.36 -5.01 -0.88
CA PHE A 17 -4.05 -4.86 -2.29
C PHE A 17 -2.53 -4.79 -2.53
N ALA A 18 -1.79 -4.01 -1.75
CA ALA A 18 -0.34 -3.86 -1.91
C ALA A 18 0.40 -5.20 -1.79
N ILE A 19 -0.02 -6.07 -0.85
CA ILE A 19 0.57 -7.41 -0.68
C ILE A 19 0.30 -8.27 -1.93
N LYS A 20 -0.93 -8.31 -2.42
CA LYS A 20 -1.29 -9.09 -3.63
C LYS A 20 -0.59 -8.55 -4.89
N ALA A 21 -0.52 -7.24 -5.03
CA ALA A 21 0.15 -6.59 -6.15
C ALA A 21 1.67 -6.85 -6.15
N ALA A 22 2.28 -6.99 -4.96
CA ALA A 22 3.70 -7.30 -4.81
C ALA A 22 4.08 -8.69 -5.35
N GLU A 23 3.11 -9.61 -5.50
CA GLU A 23 3.33 -10.90 -6.17
C GLU A 23 3.50 -10.74 -7.69
N HIS A 24 3.06 -9.62 -8.26
CA HIS A 24 3.03 -9.36 -9.70
C HIS A 24 3.97 -8.25 -10.15
N GLY A 25 4.58 -7.49 -9.23
CA GLY A 25 5.49 -6.41 -9.56
C GLY A 25 5.89 -5.54 -8.37
N SER A 26 6.63 -4.49 -8.65
CA SER A 26 7.06 -3.52 -7.64
C SER A 26 5.91 -2.60 -7.25
N VAL A 27 5.79 -2.33 -5.95
CA VAL A 27 4.71 -1.50 -5.38
C VAL A 27 5.32 -0.33 -4.62
N ILE A 28 4.82 0.88 -4.87
CA ILE A 28 5.04 2.04 -4.01
C ILE A 28 3.74 2.29 -3.22
N LEU A 29 3.83 2.20 -1.89
CA LEU A 29 2.75 2.54 -0.96
C LEU A 29 3.02 3.92 -0.36
N ILE A 30 2.07 4.84 -0.49
CA ILE A 30 2.12 6.17 0.12
C ILE A 30 0.97 6.29 1.13
N THR A 31 1.27 6.70 2.34
CA THR A 31 0.26 6.99 3.37
C THR A 31 0.59 8.30 4.06
N LYS A 32 -0.43 8.97 4.62
CA LYS A 32 -0.30 10.28 5.25
C LYS A 32 0.45 10.22 6.57
N ASN A 33 0.26 9.14 7.33
CA ASN A 33 0.83 8.91 8.65
C ASN A 33 1.59 7.57 8.63
N GLU A 34 2.06 7.08 9.78
CA GLU A 34 2.65 5.74 9.84
C GLU A 34 1.66 4.68 9.35
N VAL A 35 2.18 3.59 8.77
CA VAL A 35 1.38 2.54 8.13
C VAL A 35 0.29 1.98 9.07
N LEU A 36 0.60 1.85 10.35
CA LEU A 36 -0.28 1.34 11.40
C LEU A 36 -1.27 2.38 11.95
N ASN A 37 -1.08 3.66 11.63
CA ASN A 37 -1.96 4.76 12.06
C ASN A 37 -3.13 4.94 11.09
N SER A 38 -3.92 3.88 10.92
CA SER A 38 -5.16 3.87 10.14
C SER A 38 -6.32 3.35 10.99
N ASN A 39 -7.50 3.95 10.84
CA ASN A 39 -8.70 3.57 11.59
C ASN A 39 -9.26 2.18 11.22
N THR A 40 -8.69 1.55 10.19
CA THR A 40 -9.11 0.26 9.64
C THR A 40 -7.90 -0.60 9.29
N ALA A 41 -6.87 -0.63 10.14
CA ALA A 41 -5.69 -1.50 9.95
C ALA A 41 -6.00 -2.98 10.22
#